data_AF-A0A960PGE2-F1
#
_entry.id   AF-A0A960PGE2-F1
#
_cell.length_a   1.000
_cell.length_b   1.000
_cell.length_c   1.000
_cell.angle_alpha   90.00
_cell.angle_beta   90.00
_cell.angle_gamma   90.00
#
_symmetry.space_group_name_H-M   'P 1'
#
loop_
_entity.id
_entity.type
_entity.pdbx_description
1 polymer ?
#
loop_
_entity_poly.entity_id
_entity_poly.type
_entity_poly.pdbx_seq_one_letter_code
_entity_poly.pdbx_strand_id
1 'polypeptide(L)'
;MPHIFTKSAEERLQQYLDKRGVAAEIEKLTPDASTREFFRITSGGASSIVCIYPESFDKDLPQIDVTDLFLACGLPVARIYDTDLELGIVHHEDFGDKILRDVLERSDIETRERLLDQAISLITRIQRATPKAYELDSIASRLKFDKEKLLWELNFFKTHYFESLMKDPLSFENEQVLNKEFTELSRELEKCAAVLTHRDFHAANLMVVGGSTLKIIDHQDARIGSAAYDLVSLLLDRITTLP
;
A
#
# COMPACT_ATOMS: atom_id res chain seq x y z
N MET A 1 23.95 2.51 6.82
CA MET A 1 23.72 2.67 5.38
C MET A 1 23.12 1.37 4.87
N PRO A 2 22.01 1.42 4.11
CA PRO A 2 21.44 0.25 3.46
C PRO A 2 22.50 -0.41 2.58
N HIS A 3 22.60 -1.73 2.61
CA HIS A 3 23.46 -2.48 1.69
C HIS A 3 22.59 -3.35 0.79
N ILE A 4 22.96 -3.38 -0.49
CA ILE A 4 22.33 -4.25 -1.49
C ILE A 4 22.84 -5.66 -1.26
N PHE A 5 21.92 -6.62 -1.19
CA PHE A 5 22.27 -8.01 -0.98
C PHE A 5 22.89 -8.62 -2.24
N THR A 6 23.98 -9.38 -2.04
CA THR A 6 24.60 -10.18 -3.12
C THR A 6 23.91 -11.54 -3.31
N LYS A 7 23.23 -12.03 -2.25
CA LYS A 7 22.45 -13.25 -2.25
C LYS A 7 21.06 -13.02 -2.83
N SER A 8 20.51 -14.02 -3.51
CA SER A 8 19.13 -13.97 -4.02
C SER A 8 18.11 -13.89 -2.88
N ALA A 9 16.87 -13.49 -3.18
CA ALA A 9 15.80 -13.51 -2.19
C ALA A 9 15.51 -14.94 -1.69
N GLU A 10 15.56 -15.95 -2.57
CA GLU A 10 15.36 -17.36 -2.21
C GLU A 10 16.45 -17.87 -1.26
N GLU A 11 17.72 -17.53 -1.50
CA GLU A 11 18.82 -17.91 -0.61
C GLU A 11 18.68 -17.28 0.78
N ARG A 12 18.24 -16.02 0.82
CA ARG A 12 17.98 -15.31 2.10
C ARG A 12 16.76 -15.88 2.82
N LEU A 13 15.71 -16.27 2.09
CA LEU A 13 14.55 -16.96 2.65
C LEU A 13 14.96 -18.29 3.29
N GLN A 14 15.73 -19.10 2.58
CA GLN A 14 16.19 -20.38 3.10
C GLN A 14 17.04 -20.18 4.36
N GLN A 15 17.97 -19.23 4.33
CA GLN A 15 18.78 -18.87 5.50
C GLN A 15 17.91 -18.43 6.69
N TYR A 16 16.84 -17.68 6.43
CA TYR A 16 15.90 -17.22 7.44
C TYR A 16 15.12 -18.39 8.09
N LEU A 17 14.66 -19.35 7.28
CA LEU A 17 13.95 -20.54 7.74
C LEU A 17 14.87 -21.47 8.53
N ASP A 18 16.11 -21.69 8.05
CA ASP A 18 17.11 -22.52 8.70
C ASP A 18 17.50 -21.98 10.08
N LYS A 19 17.70 -20.65 10.20
CA LYS A 19 17.96 -19.97 11.48
C LYS A 19 16.86 -20.25 12.53
N ARG A 20 15.63 -20.52 12.09
CA ARG A 20 14.44 -20.73 12.93
C ARG A 20 14.07 -22.20 13.08
N GLY A 21 14.77 -23.11 12.39
CA GLY A 21 14.46 -24.54 12.38
C GLY A 21 13.08 -24.84 11.79
N VAL A 22 12.58 -24.00 10.86
CA VAL A 22 11.26 -24.17 10.25
C VAL A 22 11.41 -24.87 8.91
N ALA A 23 10.81 -26.05 8.78
CA ALA A 23 10.58 -26.69 7.49
C ALA A 23 9.26 -26.16 6.90
N ALA A 24 9.33 -25.58 5.71
CA ALA A 24 8.16 -25.04 5.01
C ALA A 24 8.24 -25.33 3.51
N GLU A 25 7.08 -25.54 2.90
CA GLU A 25 6.95 -25.48 1.44
C GLU A 25 6.96 -24.00 1.03
N ILE A 26 7.69 -23.67 -0.04
CA ILE A 26 7.88 -22.29 -0.51
C ILE A 26 7.24 -22.16 -1.89
N GLU A 27 6.33 -21.20 -2.00
CA GLU A 27 5.73 -20.78 -3.26
C GLU A 27 6.09 -19.32 -3.51
N LYS A 28 6.74 -19.03 -4.64
CA LYS A 28 7.00 -17.65 -5.05
C LYS A 28 5.72 -17.02 -5.62
N LEU A 29 5.31 -15.90 -5.05
CA LEU A 29 4.14 -15.17 -5.51
C LEU A 29 4.50 -14.28 -6.70
N THR A 30 3.50 -13.96 -7.52
CA THR A 30 3.73 -13.19 -8.75
C THR A 30 4.32 -11.82 -8.39
N PRO A 31 5.39 -11.39 -9.07
CA PRO A 31 5.92 -10.06 -8.89
C PRO A 31 4.87 -9.06 -9.39
N ASP A 32 4.24 -8.34 -8.46
CA ASP A 32 3.68 -7.05 -8.80
C ASP A 32 4.85 -6.07 -9.06
N ALA A 33 4.59 -4.86 -9.56
CA ALA A 33 5.60 -3.84 -9.90
C ALA A 33 6.49 -3.34 -8.72
N SER A 34 6.47 -4.05 -7.60
CA SER A 34 7.32 -3.89 -6.43
C SER A 34 8.74 -4.38 -6.68
N THR A 35 9.71 -3.68 -6.12
CA THR A 35 11.12 -4.12 -6.06
C THR A 35 11.34 -5.22 -5.01
N ARG A 36 10.33 -5.49 -4.17
CA ARG A 36 10.30 -6.54 -3.15
C ARG A 36 9.77 -7.85 -3.74
N GLU A 37 10.33 -8.96 -3.30
CA GLU A 37 9.86 -10.30 -3.67
C GLU A 37 8.98 -10.89 -2.56
N PHE A 38 7.90 -11.57 -2.94
CA PHE A 38 6.95 -12.16 -2.00
C PHE A 38 6.91 -13.68 -2.15
N PHE A 39 6.94 -14.38 -1.03
CA PHE A 39 6.86 -15.83 -0.96
C PHE A 39 5.77 -16.23 0.00
N ARG A 40 4.90 -17.14 -0.40
CA ARG A 40 4.03 -17.87 0.52
C ARG A 40 4.82 -19.05 1.06
N ILE A 41 4.85 -19.18 2.37
CA ILE A 41 5.41 -20.35 3.03
C ILE A 41 4.29 -21.12 3.73
N THR A 42 4.33 -22.45 3.63
CA THR A 42 3.37 -23.33 4.30
C THR A 42 4.10 -24.26 5.25
N SER A 43 3.77 -24.19 6.55
CA SER A 43 4.36 -25.04 7.59
C SER A 43 3.29 -25.51 8.56
N GLY A 44 3.29 -26.80 8.89
CA GLY A 44 2.33 -27.38 9.85
C GLY A 44 0.85 -27.21 9.44
N GLY A 45 0.57 -27.04 8.15
CA GLY A 45 -0.78 -26.81 7.63
C GLY A 45 -1.29 -25.36 7.71
N ALA A 46 -0.46 -24.42 8.17
CA ALA A 46 -0.74 -22.99 8.14
C ALA A 46 0.14 -22.28 7.11
N SER A 47 -0.41 -21.27 6.43
CA SER A 47 0.33 -20.43 5.50
C SER A 47 0.63 -19.04 6.08
N SER A 48 1.73 -18.47 5.62
CA SER A 48 2.16 -17.09 5.91
C SER A 48 2.92 -16.51 4.72
N ILE A 49 3.09 -15.19 4.71
CA ILE A 49 3.76 -14.47 3.63
C ILE A 49 5.09 -13.93 4.13
N VAL A 50 6.15 -14.14 3.36
CA VAL A 50 7.46 -13.57 3.58
C VAL A 50 7.75 -12.56 2.46
N CYS A 51 7.87 -11.30 2.86
CA CYS A 51 8.29 -10.21 1.99
C CYS A 51 9.79 -9.99 2.15
N ILE A 52 10.51 -9.95 1.02
CA ILE A 52 11.95 -9.83 0.98
C ILE A 52 12.33 -8.55 0.24
N TYR A 53 12.99 -7.65 0.96
CA TYR A 53 13.46 -6.36 0.46
C TYR A 53 14.79 -6.54 -0.30
N PRO A 54 15.05 -5.73 -1.34
CA PRO A 54 16.29 -5.78 -2.11
C PRO A 54 17.50 -5.24 -1.32
N GLU A 55 17.24 -4.44 -0.29
CA GLU A 55 18.25 -3.82 0.58
C GLU A 55 17.91 -4.08 2.06
N SER A 56 18.93 -4.06 2.92
CA SER A 56 18.73 -4.08 4.37
C SER A 56 18.00 -2.82 4.85
N PHE A 57 17.16 -2.94 5.88
CA PHE A 57 16.42 -1.82 6.45
C PHE A 57 16.53 -1.79 7.97
N ASP A 58 16.31 -0.60 8.53
CA ASP A 58 16.23 -0.37 9.98
C ASP A 58 14.78 -0.55 10.47
N LYS A 59 14.56 -0.44 11.79
CA LYS A 59 13.24 -0.61 12.39
C LYS A 59 12.20 0.42 11.93
N ASP A 60 12.65 1.57 11.44
CA ASP A 60 11.80 2.64 10.92
C ASP A 60 11.32 2.37 9.48
N LEU A 61 11.23 1.10 9.09
CA LEU A 61 10.66 0.70 7.80
C LEU A 61 9.16 1.08 7.79
N PRO A 62 8.66 1.86 6.81
CA PRO A 62 7.26 2.26 6.76
C PRO A 62 6.27 1.09 6.83
N GLN A 63 6.63 -0.07 6.26
CA GLN A 63 5.81 -1.27 6.36
C GLN A 63 5.60 -1.71 7.82
N ILE A 64 6.61 -1.65 8.67
CA ILE A 64 6.52 -2.07 10.07
C ILE A 64 5.75 -1.02 10.87
N ASP A 65 6.19 0.24 10.82
CA ASP A 65 5.60 1.38 11.54
C ASP A 65 4.09 1.51 11.29
N VAL A 66 3.68 1.52 10.02
CA VAL A 66 2.27 1.72 9.66
C VAL A 66 1.45 0.47 9.99
N THR A 67 2.03 -0.74 9.90
CA THR A 67 1.33 -1.96 10.34
C THR A 67 1.03 -1.91 11.84
N ASP A 68 2.01 -1.53 12.66
CA ASP A 68 1.83 -1.42 14.11
C ASP A 68 0.78 -0.37 14.47
N LEU A 69 0.79 0.79 13.80
CA LEU A 69 -0.25 1.82 13.93
C LEU A 69 -1.64 1.25 13.60
N PHE A 70 -1.77 0.55 12.47
CA PHE A 70 -3.06 0.05 12.00
C PHE A 70 -3.59 -1.04 12.94
N LEU A 71 -2.74 -1.96 13.39
CA LEU A 71 -3.09 -2.97 14.39
C LEU A 71 -3.50 -2.34 15.73
N ALA A 72 -2.77 -1.32 16.19
CA ALA A 72 -3.12 -0.58 17.41
C ALA A 72 -4.49 0.13 17.32
N CYS A 73 -4.93 0.48 16.11
CA CYS A 73 -6.26 1.03 15.84
C CYS A 73 -7.31 -0.03 15.50
N GLY A 74 -6.95 -1.32 15.58
CA GLY A 74 -7.82 -2.45 15.26
C GLY A 74 -8.17 -2.58 13.77
N LEU A 75 -7.45 -1.88 12.88
CA LEU A 75 -7.64 -2.01 11.43
C LEU A 75 -7.22 -3.42 10.97
N PRO A 76 -7.94 -3.99 9.99
CA PRO A 76 -7.74 -5.37 9.58
C PRO A 76 -6.54 -5.53 8.62
N VAL A 77 -5.32 -5.29 9.11
CA VAL A 77 -4.06 -5.54 8.37
C VAL A 77 -3.40 -6.84 8.82
N ALA A 78 -2.44 -7.33 8.03
CA ALA A 78 -1.70 -8.54 8.34
C ALA A 78 -0.82 -8.32 9.58
N ARG A 79 -0.90 -9.24 10.55
CA ARG A 79 0.03 -9.22 11.68
C ARG A 79 1.42 -9.57 11.21
N ILE A 80 2.42 -8.80 11.64
CA ILE A 80 3.83 -9.16 11.47
C ILE A 80 4.17 -10.21 12.53
N TYR A 81 4.58 -11.39 12.08
CA TYR A 81 5.01 -12.48 12.95
C TYR A 81 6.47 -12.34 13.35
N ASP A 82 7.32 -11.91 12.42
CA ASP A 82 8.76 -11.75 12.66
C ASP A 82 9.42 -10.85 11.60
N THR A 83 10.61 -10.35 11.92
CA THR A 83 11.45 -9.55 11.02
C THR A 83 12.91 -9.95 11.14
N ASP A 84 13.65 -10.01 10.03
CA ASP A 84 15.11 -10.19 10.02
C ASP A 84 15.73 -9.04 9.21
N LEU A 85 16.18 -8.00 9.92
CA LEU A 85 16.71 -6.76 9.34
C LEU A 85 17.97 -7.02 8.50
N GLU A 86 18.82 -7.94 8.96
CA GLU A 86 20.06 -8.32 8.28
C GLU A 86 19.81 -9.08 6.99
N LEU A 87 18.69 -9.80 6.89
CA LEU A 87 18.28 -10.49 5.67
C LEU A 87 17.24 -9.70 4.87
N GLY A 88 16.82 -8.53 5.34
CA GLY A 88 15.80 -7.71 4.69
C GLY A 88 14.43 -8.41 4.61
N ILE A 89 14.00 -9.09 5.67
CA ILE A 89 12.79 -9.92 5.69
C ILE A 89 11.73 -9.36 6.63
N VAL A 90 10.48 -9.32 6.14
CA VAL A 90 9.27 -9.14 6.95
C VAL A 90 8.36 -10.36 6.73
N HIS A 91 8.07 -11.08 7.81
CA HIS A 91 7.21 -12.27 7.79
C HIS A 91 5.88 -11.93 8.44
N HIS A 92 4.77 -12.07 7.71
CA HIS A 92 3.45 -11.64 8.13
C HIS A 92 2.34 -12.63 7.77
N GLU A 93 1.17 -12.41 8.36
CA GLU A 93 -0.05 -13.17 8.15
C GLU A 93 -0.43 -13.25 6.66
N ASP A 94 -0.95 -14.40 6.25
CA ASP A 94 -1.47 -14.66 4.91
C ASP A 94 -3.00 -14.51 4.91
N PHE A 95 -3.51 -13.75 3.94
CA PHE A 95 -4.95 -13.55 3.73
C PHE A 95 -5.52 -14.42 2.60
N GLY A 96 -4.70 -15.30 2.01
CA GLY A 96 -5.05 -16.12 0.85
C GLY A 96 -4.98 -15.30 -0.44
N ASP A 97 -5.74 -15.72 -1.45
CA ASP A 97 -5.64 -15.18 -2.83
C ASP A 97 -6.88 -14.41 -3.30
N LYS A 98 -7.88 -14.24 -2.43
CA LYS A 98 -9.16 -13.64 -2.83
C LYS A 98 -9.08 -12.12 -2.74
N ILE A 99 -8.75 -11.48 -3.85
CA ILE A 99 -8.74 -10.02 -3.99
C ILE A 99 -10.17 -9.50 -4.18
N LEU A 100 -10.51 -8.37 -3.55
CA LEU A 100 -11.85 -7.77 -3.60
C LEU A 100 -12.25 -7.43 -5.03
N ARG A 101 -11.37 -6.84 -5.85
CA ARG A 101 -11.63 -6.56 -7.28
C ARG A 101 -12.25 -7.75 -8.00
N ASP A 102 -11.59 -8.90 -7.95
CA ASP A 102 -12.02 -10.12 -8.65
C ASP A 102 -13.33 -10.68 -8.07
N VAL A 103 -13.59 -10.46 -6.78
CA VAL A 103 -14.86 -10.79 -6.12
C VAL A 103 -15.98 -9.87 -6.63
N LEU A 104 -15.75 -8.55 -6.71
CA LEU A 104 -16.74 -7.58 -7.16
C LEU A 104 -17.14 -7.78 -8.63
N GLU A 105 -16.23 -8.25 -9.49
CA GLU A 105 -16.52 -8.57 -10.90
C GLU A 105 -17.48 -9.76 -11.06
N ARG A 106 -17.47 -10.70 -10.10
CA ARG A 106 -18.25 -11.95 -10.15
C ARG A 106 -19.47 -11.95 -9.24
N SER A 107 -19.65 -10.88 -8.46
CA SER A 107 -20.72 -10.76 -7.47
C SER A 107 -22.01 -10.21 -8.09
N ASP A 108 -23.14 -10.56 -7.49
CA ASP A 108 -24.41 -9.85 -7.73
C ASP A 108 -24.38 -8.43 -7.14
N ILE A 109 -25.39 -7.65 -7.47
CA ILE A 109 -25.51 -6.23 -7.07
C ILE A 109 -25.51 -6.09 -5.54
N GLU A 110 -26.28 -6.93 -4.83
CA GLU A 110 -26.40 -6.86 -3.37
C GLU A 110 -25.07 -7.15 -2.66
N THR A 111 -24.36 -8.20 -3.10
CA THR A 111 -23.04 -8.55 -2.56
C THR A 111 -22.02 -7.46 -2.85
N ARG A 112 -22.06 -6.89 -4.05
CA ARG A 112 -21.19 -5.80 -4.47
C ARG A 112 -21.40 -4.55 -3.61
N GLU A 113 -22.64 -4.09 -3.46
CA GLU A 113 -22.97 -2.93 -2.62
C GLU A 113 -22.51 -3.14 -1.17
N ARG A 114 -22.82 -4.30 -0.59
CA ARG A 114 -22.40 -4.64 0.77
C ARG A 114 -20.88 -4.61 0.96
N LEU A 115 -20.11 -5.14 0.01
CA LEU A 115 -18.65 -5.14 0.09
C LEU A 115 -18.06 -3.73 -0.10
N LEU A 116 -18.65 -2.91 -0.98
CA LEU A 116 -18.25 -1.51 -1.15
C LEU A 116 -18.54 -0.69 0.12
N ASP A 117 -19.70 -0.88 0.75
CA ASP A 117 -20.04 -0.22 2.02
C ASP A 117 -19.04 -0.59 3.14
N GLN A 118 -18.60 -1.84 3.18
CA GLN A 118 -17.55 -2.27 4.10
C GLN A 118 -16.21 -1.60 3.80
N ALA A 119 -15.83 -1.50 2.52
CA ALA A 119 -14.59 -0.80 2.11
C ALA A 119 -14.64 0.69 2.49
N ILE A 120 -15.77 1.38 2.25
CA ILE A 120 -15.98 2.77 2.65
C ILE A 120 -15.93 2.93 4.19
N SER A 121 -16.47 1.96 4.91
CA SER A 121 -16.38 1.94 6.37
C SER A 121 -14.93 1.79 6.86
N LEU A 122 -14.08 1.05 6.14
CA LEU A 122 -12.65 0.98 6.43
C LEU A 122 -11.94 2.32 6.23
N ILE A 123 -12.26 3.08 5.18
CA ILE A 123 -11.73 4.44 4.97
C ILE A 123 -12.01 5.31 6.19
N THR A 124 -13.25 5.30 6.70
CA THR A 124 -13.61 6.07 7.90
C THR A 124 -12.82 5.63 9.13
N ARG A 125 -12.52 4.34 9.26
CA ARG A 125 -11.70 3.82 10.37
C ARG A 125 -10.23 4.23 10.25
N ILE A 126 -9.67 4.26 9.04
CA ILE A 126 -8.32 4.79 8.77
C ILE A 126 -8.27 6.27 9.16
N GLN A 127 -9.25 7.07 8.72
CA GLN A 127 -9.31 8.49 9.08
C GLN A 127 -9.42 8.72 10.60
N ARG A 128 -10.14 7.86 11.32
CA ARG A 128 -10.23 7.90 12.80
C ARG A 128 -8.92 7.53 13.51
N ALA A 129 -7.98 6.87 12.83
CA ALA A 129 -6.66 6.56 13.36
C ALA A 129 -5.72 7.79 13.38
N THR A 130 -6.11 8.92 12.77
CA THR A 130 -5.28 10.14 12.68
C THR A 130 -4.69 10.59 14.03
N PRO A 131 -5.48 10.74 15.12
CA PRO A 131 -4.91 11.17 16.40
C PRO A 131 -3.89 10.17 16.95
N LYS A 132 -4.15 8.87 16.77
CA LYS A 132 -3.24 7.81 17.21
C LYS A 132 -1.93 7.80 16.41
N ALA A 133 -1.99 8.13 15.12
CA ALA A 133 -0.82 8.27 14.28
C ALA A 133 0.12 9.37 14.81
N TYR A 134 -0.42 10.51 15.23
CA TYR A 134 0.36 11.59 15.86
C TYR A 134 0.84 11.21 17.27
N GLU A 135 0.00 10.52 18.07
CA GLU A 135 0.36 10.06 19.42
C GLU A 135 1.57 9.11 19.40
N LEU A 136 1.60 8.19 18.43
CA LEU A 136 2.68 7.22 18.27
C LEU A 136 3.88 7.77 17.49
N ASP A 137 3.84 9.03 17.04
CA ASP A 137 4.82 9.60 16.11
C ASP A 137 5.11 8.62 14.95
N SER A 138 4.04 8.12 14.32
CA SER A 138 4.15 7.22 13.17
C SER A 138 4.68 7.99 11.96
N ILE A 139 5.44 7.31 11.10
CA ILE A 139 5.88 7.83 9.80
C ILE A 139 4.71 8.40 9.01
N ALA A 140 3.54 7.75 9.04
CA ALA A 140 2.36 8.20 8.33
C ALA A 140 1.81 9.55 8.83
N SER A 141 2.09 9.95 10.07
CA SER A 141 1.71 11.26 10.61
C SER A 141 2.69 12.39 10.23
N ARG A 142 3.95 12.03 9.96
CA ARG A 142 5.00 12.95 9.50
C ARG A 142 4.94 13.21 7.99
N LEU A 143 4.40 12.26 7.23
CA LEU A 143 4.15 12.42 5.80
C LEU A 143 2.81 13.10 5.57
N LYS A 144 2.79 14.07 4.66
CA LYS A 144 1.58 14.80 4.27
C LYS A 144 1.53 14.98 2.76
N PHE A 145 0.33 15.01 2.20
CA PHE A 145 0.08 15.63 0.90
C PHE A 145 0.17 17.15 1.03
N ASP A 146 1.38 17.63 1.29
CA ASP A 146 1.72 19.03 1.25
C ASP A 146 1.88 19.49 -0.21
N LYS A 147 2.05 20.80 -0.39
CA LYS A 147 2.21 21.39 -1.72
C LYS A 147 3.38 20.75 -2.48
N GLU A 148 4.49 20.45 -1.81
CA GLU A 148 5.68 19.90 -2.44
C GLU A 148 5.44 18.48 -2.96
N LYS A 149 4.85 17.61 -2.14
CA LYS A 149 4.53 16.23 -2.50
C LYS A 149 3.50 16.18 -3.63
N LEU A 150 2.44 16.98 -3.56
CA LEU A 150 1.41 17.06 -4.61
C LEU A 150 2.01 17.55 -5.93
N LEU A 151 2.84 18.58 -5.89
CA LEU A 151 3.50 19.11 -7.08
C LEU A 151 4.47 18.10 -7.68
N TRP A 152 5.18 17.33 -6.84
CA TRP A 152 6.04 16.24 -7.30
C TRP A 152 5.22 15.17 -8.03
N GLU A 153 4.07 14.74 -7.49
CA GLU A 153 3.22 13.73 -8.15
C GLU A 153 2.63 14.22 -9.48
N LEU A 154 2.18 15.47 -9.54
CA LEU A 154 1.67 16.07 -10.78
C LEU A 154 2.76 16.22 -11.85
N ASN A 155 3.99 16.59 -11.45
CA ASN A 155 5.12 16.64 -12.38
C ASN A 155 5.57 15.25 -12.83
N PHE A 156 5.57 14.26 -11.93
CA PHE A 156 5.84 12.87 -12.28
C PHE A 156 4.87 12.38 -13.35
N PHE A 157 3.57 12.63 -13.17
CA PHE A 157 2.56 12.36 -14.20
C PHE A 157 2.87 13.09 -15.51
N LYS A 158 3.10 14.41 -15.47
CA LYS A 158 3.40 15.23 -16.65
C LYS A 158 4.57 14.65 -17.46
N THR A 159 5.71 14.40 -16.82
CA THR A 159 6.91 13.87 -17.47
C THR A 159 6.67 12.48 -18.04
N HIS A 160 6.12 11.54 -17.27
CA HIS A 160 5.96 10.17 -17.76
C HIS A 160 4.85 10.01 -18.80
N TYR A 161 3.75 10.76 -18.68
CA TYR A 161 2.68 10.70 -19.66
C TYR A 161 3.10 11.32 -21.00
N PHE A 162 3.57 12.57 -21.01
CA PHE A 162 3.88 13.26 -22.26
C PHE A 162 5.21 12.80 -22.87
N GLU A 163 6.26 12.67 -22.07
CA GLU A 163 7.61 12.38 -22.60
C GLU A 163 7.87 10.88 -22.78
N SER A 164 7.46 10.04 -21.81
CA SER A 164 7.78 8.59 -21.86
C SER A 164 6.74 7.78 -22.65
N LEU A 165 5.45 7.99 -22.37
CA LEU A 165 4.37 7.21 -22.96
C LEU A 165 3.99 7.76 -24.35
N MET A 166 3.63 9.05 -24.43
CA MET A 166 3.21 9.67 -25.68
C MET A 166 4.39 10.01 -26.60
N LYS A 167 5.59 10.17 -26.02
CA LYS A 167 6.81 10.62 -26.73
C LYS A 167 6.61 11.95 -27.45
N ASP A 168 5.74 12.78 -26.90
CA ASP A 168 5.37 14.09 -27.40
C ASP A 168 5.41 15.09 -26.24
N PRO A 169 6.60 15.66 -25.96
CA PRO A 169 6.78 16.63 -24.88
C PRO A 169 5.90 17.86 -25.10
N LEU A 170 5.40 18.42 -24.01
CA LEU A 170 4.62 19.66 -24.06
C LEU A 170 5.43 20.82 -24.63
N SER A 171 4.76 21.72 -25.36
CA SER A 171 5.37 23.00 -25.72
C SER A 171 5.70 23.80 -24.47
N PHE A 172 6.71 24.67 -24.57
CA PHE A 172 7.11 25.53 -23.45
C PHE A 172 5.95 26.36 -22.89
N GLU A 173 5.07 26.88 -23.76
CA GLU A 173 3.88 27.64 -23.36
C GLU A 173 2.90 26.79 -22.55
N ASN A 174 2.58 25.58 -23.02
CA ASN A 174 1.68 24.67 -22.30
C ASN A 174 2.28 24.21 -20.97
N GLU A 175 3.59 23.99 -20.93
CA GLU A 175 4.28 23.63 -19.70
C GLU A 175 4.18 24.74 -18.65
N GLN A 176 4.36 26.01 -19.04
CA GLN A 176 4.21 27.13 -18.11
C GLN A 176 2.79 27.26 -17.56
N VAL A 177 1.77 27.09 -18.43
CA VAL A 177 0.37 27.11 -18.01
C VAL A 177 0.10 25.98 -17.01
N LEU A 178 0.48 24.74 -17.33
CA LEU A 178 0.26 23.59 -16.44
C LEU A 178 1.01 23.72 -15.12
N ASN A 179 2.26 24.19 -15.12
CA ASN A 179 3.03 24.37 -13.89
C ASN A 179 2.37 25.40 -12.95
N LYS A 180 1.74 26.44 -13.51
CA LYS A 180 0.98 27.43 -12.74
C LYS A 180 -0.27 26.79 -12.14
N GLU A 181 -1.07 26.08 -12.95
CA GLU A 181 -2.28 25.38 -12.49
C GLU A 181 -1.95 24.33 -11.42
N PHE A 182 -0.91 23.51 -11.61
CA PHE A 182 -0.46 22.54 -10.62
C PHE A 182 -0.05 23.19 -9.30
N THR A 183 0.60 24.36 -9.36
CA THR A 183 0.99 25.11 -8.17
C THR A 183 -0.23 25.63 -7.41
N GLU A 184 -1.23 26.15 -8.11
CA GLU A 184 -2.47 26.66 -7.53
C GLU A 184 -3.30 25.50 -6.94
N LEU A 185 -3.51 24.43 -7.71
CA LEU A 185 -4.21 23.22 -7.27
C LEU A 185 -3.54 22.60 -6.03
N SER A 186 -2.21 22.45 -6.03
CA SER A 186 -1.49 21.85 -4.89
C SER A 186 -1.65 22.68 -3.61
N ARG A 187 -1.67 24.01 -3.72
CA ARG A 187 -1.91 24.91 -2.58
C ARG A 187 -3.32 24.81 -2.03
N GLU A 188 -4.30 24.55 -2.89
CA GLU A 188 -5.69 24.36 -2.46
C GLU A 188 -5.88 23.00 -1.78
N LEU A 189 -5.37 21.93 -2.40
CA LEU A 189 -5.51 20.57 -1.89
C LEU A 189 -4.76 20.34 -0.57
N GLU A 190 -3.60 20.97 -0.37
CA GLU A 190 -2.86 20.89 0.90
C GLU A 190 -3.69 21.36 2.11
N LYS A 191 -4.58 22.34 1.91
CA LYS A 191 -5.47 22.85 2.97
C LYS A 191 -6.50 21.82 3.42
N CYS A 192 -6.83 20.87 2.54
CA CYS A 192 -7.75 19.78 2.84
C CYS A 192 -7.06 18.59 3.51
N ALA A 193 -5.72 18.55 3.53
CA ALA A 193 -4.97 17.43 4.11
C ALA A 193 -4.98 17.49 5.64
N ALA A 194 -5.86 16.68 6.25
CA ALA A 194 -6.19 16.74 7.67
C ALA A 194 -6.38 15.37 8.33
N VAL A 195 -6.50 14.28 7.54
CA VAL A 195 -6.77 12.94 8.07
C VAL A 195 -5.79 11.93 7.49
N LEU A 196 -5.55 10.84 8.21
CA LEU A 196 -4.80 9.70 7.72
C LEU A 196 -5.52 9.08 6.52
N THR A 197 -4.74 8.80 5.49
CA THR A 197 -5.16 8.16 4.24
C THR A 197 -4.23 6.99 3.94
N HIS A 198 -4.77 5.95 3.31
CA HIS A 198 -4.00 4.82 2.80
C HIS A 198 -3.20 5.19 1.54
N ARG A 199 -3.66 6.21 0.79
CA ARG A 199 -3.12 6.69 -0.50
C ARG A 199 -3.39 5.77 -1.67
N ASP A 200 -3.25 4.45 -1.53
CA ASP A 200 -3.55 3.50 -2.61
C ASP A 200 -4.77 2.61 -2.30
N PHE A 201 -5.85 3.23 -1.80
CA PHE A 201 -7.05 2.50 -1.34
C PHE A 201 -7.96 2.12 -2.51
N HIS A 202 -7.66 1.01 -3.17
CA HIS A 202 -8.48 0.48 -4.25
C HIS A 202 -8.84 -0.99 -4.04
N ALA A 203 -9.74 -1.52 -4.87
CA ALA A 203 -10.27 -2.87 -4.68
C ALA A 203 -9.21 -3.97 -4.88
N ALA A 204 -8.08 -3.68 -5.53
CA ALA A 204 -6.98 -4.63 -5.64
C ALA A 204 -6.13 -4.73 -4.36
N ASN A 205 -6.13 -3.67 -3.53
CA ASN A 205 -5.44 -3.63 -2.23
C ASN A 205 -6.32 -4.07 -1.05
N LEU A 206 -7.42 -4.76 -1.33
CA LEU A 206 -8.32 -5.33 -0.32
C LEU A 206 -8.49 -6.84 -0.56
N MET A 207 -8.31 -7.63 0.50
CA MET A 207 -8.47 -9.09 0.48
C MET A 207 -9.79 -9.50 1.14
N VAL A 208 -10.46 -10.52 0.61
CA VAL A 208 -11.72 -11.07 1.11
C VAL A 208 -11.47 -12.41 1.81
N VAL A 209 -11.45 -12.38 3.15
CA VAL A 209 -11.24 -13.54 4.00
C VAL A 209 -12.57 -14.08 4.50
N GLY A 210 -12.73 -15.41 4.54
CA GLY A 210 -13.96 -16.04 5.05
C GLY A 210 -15.22 -15.68 4.25
N GLY A 211 -15.07 -15.23 3.01
CA GLY A 211 -16.17 -14.89 2.10
C GLY A 211 -16.79 -13.50 2.27
N SER A 212 -16.48 -12.78 3.35
CA SER A 212 -17.10 -11.46 3.59
C SER A 212 -16.28 -10.49 4.44
N THR A 213 -15.13 -10.89 5.00
CA THR A 213 -14.30 -10.00 5.81
C THR A 213 -13.25 -9.34 4.96
N LEU A 214 -13.22 -8.01 4.93
CA LEU A 214 -12.20 -7.26 4.23
C LEU A 214 -10.93 -7.09 5.08
N LYS A 215 -9.77 -7.31 4.45
CA LYS A 215 -8.45 -7.05 5.01
C LYS A 215 -7.67 -6.10 4.10
N ILE A 216 -6.88 -5.21 4.70
CA ILE A 216 -6.11 -4.18 4.00
C ILE A 216 -4.69 -4.68 3.77
N ILE A 217 -4.16 -4.45 2.58
CA ILE A 217 -2.76 -4.67 2.20
C ILE A 217 -2.19 -3.40 1.56
N ASP A 218 -0.86 -3.34 1.41
CA ASP A 218 -0.14 -2.25 0.74
C ASP A 218 -0.30 -0.85 1.40
N HIS A 219 -0.41 -0.83 2.72
CA HIS A 219 -0.64 0.39 3.51
C HIS A 219 0.61 1.16 3.91
N GLN A 220 1.82 0.72 3.54
CA GLN A 220 3.10 1.34 3.97
C GLN A 220 3.26 2.80 3.54
N ASP A 221 2.52 3.23 2.52
CA ASP A 221 2.57 4.58 1.96
C ASP A 221 1.56 5.55 2.57
N ALA A 222 0.85 5.10 3.62
CA ALA A 222 -0.12 5.89 4.35
C ALA A 222 0.45 7.23 4.82
N ARG A 223 -0.39 8.27 4.76
CA ARG A 223 0.01 9.64 5.08
C ARG A 223 -1.18 10.55 5.38
N ILE A 224 -0.92 11.75 5.87
CA ILE A 224 -1.94 12.78 6.07
C ILE A 224 -2.39 13.35 4.72
N GLY A 225 -3.69 13.27 4.44
CA GLY A 225 -4.32 13.63 3.18
C GLY A 225 -5.75 14.14 3.34
N SER A 226 -6.39 14.37 2.20
CA SER A 226 -7.80 14.78 2.16
C SER A 226 -8.71 13.62 2.55
N ALA A 227 -9.79 13.91 3.27
CA ALA A 227 -10.80 12.90 3.61
C ALA A 227 -11.48 12.26 2.39
N ALA A 228 -11.42 12.92 1.22
CA ALA A 228 -11.94 12.38 -0.03
C ALA A 228 -10.95 11.45 -0.76
N TYR A 229 -9.66 11.48 -0.40
CA TYR A 229 -8.60 10.87 -1.23
C TYR A 229 -8.83 9.38 -1.46
N ASP A 230 -8.89 8.58 -0.39
CA ASP A 230 -9.09 7.14 -0.48
C ASP A 230 -10.46 6.76 -1.07
N LEU A 231 -11.49 7.61 -0.89
CA LEU A 231 -12.82 7.36 -1.45
C LEU A 231 -12.79 7.53 -2.98
N VAL A 232 -12.11 8.57 -3.45
CA VAL A 232 -11.90 8.80 -4.88
C VAL A 232 -11.06 7.66 -5.47
N SER A 233 -10.00 7.24 -4.78
CA SER A 233 -9.18 6.09 -5.19
C SER A 233 -10.00 4.80 -5.31
N LEU A 234 -10.95 4.56 -4.39
CA LEU A 234 -11.80 3.37 -4.42
C LEU A 234 -12.85 3.41 -5.54
N LEU A 235 -13.54 4.55 -5.68
CA LEU A 235 -14.70 4.67 -6.58
C LEU A 235 -14.31 4.93 -8.03
N LEU A 236 -13.13 5.51 -8.28
CA LEU A 236 -12.61 5.80 -9.62
C LEU A 236 -11.47 4.85 -10.03
N ASP A 237 -11.26 3.75 -9.30
CA ASP A 237 -10.26 2.74 -9.66
C ASP A 237 -10.55 2.14 -11.05
N ARG A 238 -9.49 1.63 -11.69
CA ARG A 238 -9.38 1.27 -13.11
C ARG A 238 -10.40 0.26 -13.63
N ILE A 239 -11.25 -0.35 -12.82
CA ILE A 239 -12.39 -1.14 -13.28
C ILE A 239 -13.54 -1.05 -12.28
N THR A 240 -14.44 -0.09 -12.46
CA THR A 240 -15.87 -0.33 -12.29
C THR A 240 -16.58 0.54 -13.31
N THR A 241 -17.37 -0.05 -14.21
CA THR A 241 -18.26 0.72 -15.09
C THR A 241 -18.92 1.84 -14.30
N LEU A 242 -18.75 3.09 -14.77
CA LEU A 242 -19.44 4.25 -14.20
C LEU A 242 -20.94 3.92 -14.11
N PRO A 243 -21.62 4.31 -13.01
CA PRO A 243 -23.06 4.14 -12.89
C PRO A 243 -23.83 4.83 -14.03
#